data_AF-A0A2V6TWC6-F1
#
_entry.id   AF-A0A2V6TWC6-F1
#
_cell.length_a   1.000
_cell.length_b   1.000
_cell.length_c   1.000
_cell.angle_alpha   90.00
_cell.angle_beta   90.00
_cell.angle_gamma   90.00
#
_symmetry.space_group_name_H-M   'P 1'
#
loop_
_entity.id
_entity.type
_entity.pdbx_description
1 polymer ?
#
loop_
_entity_poly.entity_id
_entity_poly.type
_entity_poly.pdbx_seq_one_letter_code
_entity_poly.pdbx_strand_id
1 'polypeptide(L)'
;MVTDHGELAAQSVLVCVGPSTQAFLEPLGAVIPVDRVPGLLAVTSPTSAPLRRVVHAPGLHLRPDATGGLLLGAEDVDTLASNSGSPVALGELLLERAARVFPVARQLKVADRRIGVRPMPGDRHTIAGRIPGFTNAWMIATHSGITLGPLLGRLVADEIVRAAPSPVLAPFRPDRFLTSAATA
;
A
#
# COMPACT_ATOMS: atom_id res chain seq x y z
N MET A 1 2.52 -12.38 21.97
CA MET A 1 2.35 -10.98 21.53
C MET A 1 1.67 -10.22 22.67
N VAL A 2 2.23 -9.10 23.12
CA VAL A 2 1.63 -8.27 24.16
C VAL A 2 0.72 -7.23 23.49
N THR A 3 -0.51 -7.11 23.99
CA THR A 3 -1.51 -6.16 23.52
C THR A 3 -2.03 -5.32 24.69
N ASP A 4 -2.81 -4.28 24.40
CA ASP A 4 -3.57 -3.51 25.39
C ASP A 4 -4.60 -4.35 26.17
N HIS A 5 -4.97 -5.52 25.64
CA HIS A 5 -5.86 -6.49 26.28
C HIS A 5 -5.12 -7.67 26.93
N GLY A 6 -3.80 -7.56 27.09
CA GLY A 6 -2.95 -8.59 27.70
C GLY A 6 -2.19 -9.43 26.68
N GLU A 7 -1.75 -10.61 27.10
CA GLU A 7 -0.88 -11.47 26.30
C GLU A 7 -1.68 -12.45 25.43
N LEU A 8 -1.30 -12.52 24.15
CA LEU A 8 -1.80 -13.50 23.20
C LEU A 8 -0.69 -14.50 22.85
N ALA A 9 -0.92 -15.78 23.17
CA ALA A 9 -0.07 -16.89 22.78
C ALA A 9 -0.51 -17.47 21.42
N ALA A 10 0.44 -17.68 20.52
CA ALA A 10 0.20 -18.28 19.21
C ALA A 10 1.37 -19.15 18.78
N GLN A 11 1.09 -20.25 18.10
CA GLN A 11 2.12 -21.13 17.52
C GLN A 11 2.75 -20.52 16.26
N SER A 12 2.07 -19.60 15.59
CA SER A 12 2.54 -18.93 14.38
C SER A 12 1.99 -17.51 14.32
N VAL A 13 2.80 -16.56 13.88
CA VAL A 13 2.44 -15.13 13.78
C VAL A 13 2.71 -14.65 12.35
N LEU A 14 1.72 -13.98 11.74
CA LEU A 14 1.86 -13.32 10.45
C LEU A 14 1.70 -11.80 10.62
N VAL A 15 2.76 -11.05 10.36
CA VAL A 15 2.83 -9.59 10.49
C VAL A 15 2.38 -8.92 9.19
N CYS A 16 1.21 -8.27 9.22
CA CYS A 16 0.60 -7.57 8.08
C CYS A 16 0.16 -6.14 8.46
N VAL A 17 0.98 -5.42 9.23
CA VAL A 17 0.63 -4.12 9.85
C VAL A 17 0.88 -2.90 8.95
N GLY A 18 1.01 -3.11 7.64
CA GLY A 18 1.10 -2.05 6.64
C GLY A 18 2.24 -1.05 6.90
N PRO A 19 2.00 0.28 6.82
CA PRO A 19 3.04 1.29 7.04
C PRO A 19 3.71 1.25 8.42
N SER A 20 3.16 0.50 9.38
CA SER A 20 3.72 0.35 10.72
C SER A 20 4.67 -0.86 10.84
N THR A 21 5.01 -1.54 9.73
CA THR A 21 5.83 -2.75 9.75
C THR A 21 7.18 -2.56 10.45
N GLN A 22 7.97 -1.53 10.08
CA GLN A 22 9.27 -1.33 10.72
C GLN A 22 9.12 -1.04 12.22
N ALA A 23 8.20 -0.16 12.62
CA ALA A 23 7.95 0.16 14.03
C ALA A 23 7.47 -1.06 14.84
N PHE A 24 6.72 -1.98 14.22
CA PHE A 24 6.28 -3.21 14.87
C PHE A 24 7.43 -4.22 15.06
N LEU A 25 8.37 -4.26 14.12
CA LEU A 25 9.50 -5.21 14.14
C LEU A 25 10.70 -4.71 14.95
N GLU A 26 10.82 -3.40 15.15
CA GLU A 26 11.94 -2.77 15.88
C GLU A 26 12.13 -3.34 17.31
N PRO A 27 11.09 -3.48 18.16
CA PRO A 27 11.24 -4.12 19.47
C PRO A 27 11.69 -5.59 19.42
N LEU A 28 11.55 -6.24 18.26
CA LEU A 28 11.98 -7.62 18.02
C LEU A 28 13.41 -7.70 17.44
N GLY A 29 14.10 -6.57 17.29
CA GLY A 29 15.46 -6.50 16.74
C GLY A 29 15.54 -6.75 15.23
N ALA A 30 14.41 -6.74 14.51
CA ALA A 30 14.38 -6.94 13.07
C ALA A 30 14.27 -5.60 12.34
N VAL A 31 15.18 -5.36 11.40
CA VAL A 31 15.20 -4.18 10.53
C VAL A 31 14.80 -4.61 9.13
N ILE A 32 13.62 -4.19 8.69
CA ILE A 32 13.10 -4.46 7.35
C ILE A 32 12.64 -3.13 6.76
N PRO A 33 13.30 -2.62 5.70
CA PRO A 33 13.03 -1.28 5.18
C PRO A 33 11.64 -1.25 4.52
N VAL A 34 10.65 -0.71 5.24
CA VAL A 34 9.30 -0.44 4.74
C VAL A 34 8.96 1.00 5.06
N ASP A 35 9.02 1.84 4.04
CA ASP A 35 8.72 3.26 4.12
C ASP A 35 7.23 3.52 4.18
N ARG A 36 6.90 4.70 4.73
CA ARG A 36 5.55 5.23 4.84
C ARG A 36 5.38 6.30 3.78
N VAL A 37 4.64 6.01 2.72
CA VAL A 37 4.47 6.96 1.61
C VAL A 37 3.01 7.41 1.51
N PRO A 38 2.69 8.65 1.92
CA PRO A 38 1.38 9.25 1.70
C PRO A 38 0.99 9.30 0.22
N GLY A 39 -0.31 9.17 -0.04
CA GLY A 39 -0.92 9.43 -1.34
C GLY A 39 -2.28 10.06 -1.17
N LEU A 40 -2.66 10.91 -2.12
CA LEU A 40 -3.89 11.67 -2.09
C LEU A 40 -4.82 11.22 -3.21
N LEU A 41 -6.06 10.94 -2.83
CA LEU A 41 -7.15 10.70 -3.77
C LEU A 41 -8.22 11.78 -3.59
N ALA A 42 -8.66 12.38 -4.70
CA ALA A 42 -9.79 13.30 -4.71
C ALA A 42 -11.05 12.58 -5.17
N VAL A 43 -12.16 12.80 -4.47
CA VAL A 43 -13.49 12.28 -4.83
C VAL A 43 -14.30 13.44 -5.36
N THR A 44 -14.95 13.28 -6.51
CA THR A 44 -15.82 14.31 -7.06
C THR A 44 -17.26 14.16 -6.57
N SER A 45 -18.06 15.21 -6.74
CA SER A 45 -19.52 15.10 -6.74
C SER A 45 -20.00 14.07 -7.78
N PRO A 46 -21.21 13.50 -7.63
CA PRO A 46 -21.80 12.59 -8.61
C PRO A 46 -21.82 13.20 -10.01
N THR A 47 -21.63 12.34 -11.02
CA THR A 47 -21.67 12.74 -12.43
C THR A 47 -22.91 12.21 -13.14
N SER A 48 -23.45 12.98 -14.09
CA SER A 48 -24.51 12.53 -15.00
C SER A 48 -24.01 11.55 -16.06
N ALA A 49 -22.70 11.41 -16.25
CA ALA A 49 -22.07 10.50 -17.19
C ALA A 49 -21.13 9.53 -16.45
N PRO A 50 -21.66 8.45 -15.85
CA PRO A 50 -20.86 7.57 -15.01
C PRO A 50 -19.80 6.83 -15.84
N LEU A 51 -18.56 6.87 -15.34
CA LEU A 51 -17.49 6.05 -15.87
C LEU A 51 -17.73 4.58 -15.50
N ARG A 52 -17.36 3.64 -16.36
CA ARG A 52 -17.53 2.19 -16.13
C ARG A 52 -16.22 1.42 -15.96
N ARG A 53 -15.08 2.07 -16.23
CA ARG A 53 -13.75 1.46 -16.21
C ARG A 53 -12.73 2.45 -15.64
N VAL A 54 -11.58 1.95 -15.22
CA VAL A 54 -10.43 2.79 -14.88
C VAL A 54 -9.89 3.43 -16.17
N VAL A 55 -9.52 4.70 -16.10
CA VAL A 55 -8.78 5.42 -17.14
C VAL A 55 -7.42 5.81 -16.58
N HIS A 56 -6.36 5.39 -17.27
CA HIS A 56 -5.00 5.86 -17.04
C HIS A 56 -4.62 6.82 -18.17
N ALA A 57 -4.28 8.06 -17.81
CA ALA A 57 -3.86 9.11 -18.73
C ALA A 57 -2.54 9.73 -18.22
N PRO A 58 -1.79 10.46 -19.07
CA PRO A 58 -0.61 11.18 -18.62
C PRO A 58 -0.94 12.12 -17.45
N GLY A 59 -0.26 11.91 -16.31
CA GLY A 59 -0.42 12.75 -15.11
C GLY A 59 -1.75 12.59 -14.35
N LEU A 60 -2.56 11.56 -14.64
CA LEU A 60 -3.83 11.32 -13.97
C LEU A 60 -4.32 9.87 -14.15
N HIS A 61 -4.84 9.27 -13.09
CA HIS A 61 -5.77 8.17 -13.20
C HIS A 61 -7.12 8.55 -12.59
N LEU A 62 -8.21 8.09 -13.21
CA LEU A 62 -9.55 8.25 -12.69
C LEU A 62 -10.34 6.94 -12.80
N ARG A 63 -11.20 6.69 -11.82
CA ARG A 63 -12.08 5.53 -11.79
C ARG A 63 -13.44 5.88 -11.19
N PRO A 64 -14.46 5.03 -11.35
CA PRO A 64 -15.75 5.24 -10.68
C PRO A 64 -15.57 5.19 -9.16
N ASP A 65 -16.22 6.10 -8.45
CA ASP A 65 -16.35 6.05 -6.99
C ASP A 65 -17.74 5.51 -6.60
N ALA A 66 -17.83 4.87 -5.43
CA ALA A 66 -19.07 4.25 -4.95
C ALA A 66 -20.20 5.27 -4.70
N THR A 67 -19.88 6.56 -4.55
CA THR A 67 -20.87 7.64 -4.40
C THR A 67 -21.47 8.12 -5.73
N GLY A 68 -21.08 7.52 -6.87
CA GLY A 68 -21.52 7.92 -8.21
C GLY A 68 -20.68 9.05 -8.84
N GLY A 69 -19.65 9.51 -8.15
CA GLY A 69 -18.64 10.43 -8.67
C GLY A 69 -17.43 9.71 -9.29
N LEU A 70 -16.32 10.43 -9.35
CA LEU A 70 -15.02 9.94 -9.80
C LEU A 70 -14.04 9.94 -8.63
N LEU A 71 -13.17 8.94 -8.59
CA LEU A 71 -11.99 8.92 -7.75
C LEU A 71 -10.76 9.23 -8.62
N LEU A 72 -10.03 10.28 -8.26
CA LEU A 72 -8.91 10.85 -9.02
C LEU A 72 -7.60 10.70 -8.25
N GLY A 73 -6.50 10.44 -8.94
CA GLY A 73 -5.16 10.42 -8.34
C GLY A 73 -4.04 10.58 -9.38
N ALA A 74 -2.82 10.87 -8.92
CA ALA A 74 -1.63 10.98 -9.75
C ALA A 74 -0.35 10.80 -8.91
N GLU A 75 0.71 10.23 -9.50
CA GLU A 75 1.96 9.92 -8.79
C GLU A 75 2.73 11.18 -8.35
N ASP A 76 2.75 12.22 -9.18
CA ASP A 76 3.37 13.50 -8.83
C ASP A 76 2.58 14.22 -7.73
N VAL A 77 1.25 14.09 -7.73
CA VAL A 77 0.40 14.61 -6.65
C VAL A 77 0.67 13.88 -5.33
N ASP A 78 0.91 12.56 -5.36
CA ASP A 78 1.30 11.81 -4.17
C ASP A 78 2.65 12.28 -3.59
N THR A 79 3.59 12.61 -4.48
CA THR A 79 4.89 13.18 -4.08
C THR A 79 4.69 14.53 -3.40
N LEU A 80 3.83 15.40 -3.95
CA LEU A 80 3.50 16.69 -3.34
C LEU A 80 2.75 16.53 -2.01
N ALA A 81 1.84 15.57 -1.91
CA ALA A 81 1.12 15.27 -0.67
C ALA A 81 2.07 14.78 0.44
N SER A 82 3.14 14.07 0.07
CA SER A 82 4.20 13.65 0.99
C SER A 82 5.05 14.82 1.50
N ASN A 83 5.13 15.92 0.74
CA ASN A 83 5.93 17.11 1.02
C ASN A 83 5.08 18.29 1.53
N SER A 84 4.06 18.01 2.35
CA SER A 84 3.19 19.02 2.98
C SER A 84 2.36 19.86 2.00
N GLY A 85 2.09 19.37 0.78
CA GLY A 85 1.18 20.01 -0.16
C GLY A 85 -0.25 20.11 0.40
N SER A 86 -0.91 21.25 0.19
CA SER A 86 -2.30 21.46 0.64
C SER A 86 -3.26 20.46 -0.03
N PRO A 87 -3.95 19.59 0.74
CA PRO A 87 -4.87 18.61 0.17
C PRO A 87 -6.00 19.25 -0.67
N VAL A 88 -6.41 20.46 -0.30
CA VAL A 88 -7.40 21.23 -1.06
C VAL A 88 -6.86 21.57 -2.44
N ALA A 89 -5.68 22.20 -2.51
CA ALA A 89 -5.06 22.59 -3.78
C ALA A 89 -4.74 21.39 -4.67
N LEU A 90 -4.26 20.29 -4.09
CA LEU A 90 -3.96 19.06 -4.81
C LEU A 90 -5.22 18.39 -5.36
N GLY A 91 -6.33 18.43 -4.62
CA GLY A 91 -7.62 17.94 -5.10
C GLY A 91 -8.13 18.75 -6.30
N GLU A 92 -8.03 20.07 -6.25
CA GLU A 92 -8.42 20.95 -7.38
C GLU A 92 -7.54 20.71 -8.60
N LEU A 93 -6.23 20.53 -8.41
CA LEU A 93 -5.30 20.18 -9.49
C LEU A 93 -5.70 18.86 -10.18
N LEU A 94 -6.07 17.84 -9.40
CA LEU A 94 -6.55 16.57 -9.94
C LEU A 94 -7.84 16.74 -10.75
N LEU A 95 -8.78 17.56 -10.28
CA LEU A 95 -10.03 17.86 -10.99
C LEU A 95 -9.77 18.63 -12.29
N GLU A 96 -8.85 19.59 -12.27
CA GLU A 96 -8.44 20.34 -13.46
C GLU A 96 -7.84 19.40 -14.52
N ARG A 97 -6.97 18.46 -14.10
CA ARG A 97 -6.43 17.43 -15.00
C ARG A 97 -7.54 16.51 -15.52
N ALA A 98 -8.49 16.12 -14.67
CA ALA A 98 -9.62 15.30 -15.08
C ALA A 98 -10.45 15.98 -16.17
N ALA A 99 -10.68 17.28 -16.09
CA ALA A 99 -11.39 18.06 -17.10
C ALA A 99 -10.72 18.10 -18.49
N ARG A 100 -9.43 17.75 -18.59
CA ARG A 100 -8.70 17.64 -19.87
C ARG A 100 -8.93 16.29 -20.55
N VAL A 101 -9.14 15.23 -19.78
CA VAL A 101 -9.30 13.84 -20.28
C VAL A 101 -10.78 13.41 -20.31
N PHE A 102 -11.58 13.93 -19.39
CA PHE A 102 -13.00 13.63 -19.24
C PHE A 102 -13.78 14.95 -19.10
N PRO A 103 -14.21 15.58 -20.21
CA PRO A 103 -14.75 16.94 -20.21
C PRO A 103 -15.95 17.19 -19.27
N VAL A 104 -16.74 16.15 -18.95
CA VAL A 104 -17.84 16.23 -17.97
C VAL A 104 -17.33 16.61 -16.58
N ALA A 105 -16.06 16.33 -16.24
CA ALA A 105 -15.45 16.71 -14.98
C ALA A 105 -15.42 18.23 -14.74
N ARG A 106 -15.52 19.07 -15.78
CA ARG A 106 -15.61 20.54 -15.67
C ARG A 106 -16.81 21.02 -14.84
N GLN A 107 -17.86 20.20 -14.75
CA GLN A 107 -19.09 20.53 -14.03
C GLN A 107 -19.10 19.94 -12.61
N LEU A 108 -18.10 19.14 -12.26
CA LEU A 108 -18.02 18.48 -10.98
C LEU A 108 -17.29 19.37 -9.97
N LYS A 109 -17.46 19.05 -8.69
CA LYS A 109 -16.71 19.67 -7.59
C LYS A 109 -15.95 18.60 -6.85
N VAL A 110 -14.84 18.94 -6.20
CA VAL A 110 -14.19 18.03 -5.26
C VAL A 110 -15.07 17.94 -4.00
N ALA A 111 -15.65 16.76 -3.76
CA ALA A 111 -16.52 16.49 -2.63
C ALA A 111 -15.74 16.00 -1.41
N ASP A 112 -14.63 15.29 -1.61
CA ASP A 112 -13.81 14.71 -0.55
C ASP A 112 -12.34 14.56 -0.99
N ARG A 113 -11.41 14.54 -0.04
CA ARG A 113 -9.99 14.23 -0.27
C ARG A 113 -9.52 13.24 0.78
N ARG A 114 -8.96 12.13 0.33
CA ARG A 114 -8.52 11.01 1.19
C ARG A 114 -7.02 10.86 1.11
N ILE A 115 -6.36 10.84 2.27
CA ILE A 115 -4.95 10.52 2.37
C ILE A 115 -4.80 9.08 2.85
N GLY A 116 -4.18 8.24 2.03
CA GLY A 116 -3.76 6.89 2.41
C GLY A 116 -2.25 6.85 2.57
N VAL A 117 -1.75 6.11 3.55
CA VAL A 117 -0.29 5.87 3.71
C VAL A 117 0.00 4.47 3.21
N ARG A 118 0.89 4.36 2.23
CA ARG A 118 1.26 3.08 1.62
C ARG A 118 2.52 2.51 2.29
N PRO A 119 2.57 1.20 2.55
CA PRO A 119 3.81 0.52 2.89
C PRO A 119 4.65 0.33 1.62
N MET A 120 5.82 0.97 1.58
CA MET A 120 6.74 0.89 0.45
C MET A 120 8.02 0.16 0.88
N PRO A 121 8.19 -1.12 0.51
CA PRO A 121 9.47 -1.80 0.68
C PRO A 121 10.62 -0.98 0.05
N GLY A 122 11.78 -0.95 0.70
CA GLY A 122 12.90 -0.08 0.29
C GLY A 122 13.45 -0.38 -1.11
N ASP A 123 13.32 -1.62 -1.57
CA ASP A 123 13.65 -2.03 -2.95
C ASP A 123 12.45 -1.98 -3.91
N ARG A 124 11.29 -1.48 -3.44
CA ARG A 124 10.00 -1.37 -4.13
C ARG A 124 9.35 -2.70 -4.50
N HIS A 125 9.86 -3.84 -4.02
CA HIS A 125 9.31 -5.17 -4.27
C HIS A 125 8.60 -5.72 -3.04
N THR A 126 7.56 -6.54 -3.25
CA THR A 126 6.86 -7.23 -2.15
C THR A 126 7.83 -7.94 -1.20
N ILE A 127 7.51 -7.88 0.09
CA ILE A 127 8.13 -8.69 1.13
C ILE A 127 7.09 -9.73 1.55
N ALA A 128 7.41 -11.01 1.41
CA ALA A 128 6.53 -12.10 1.80
C ALA A 128 7.33 -13.33 2.24
N GLY A 129 7.21 -13.72 3.50
CA GLY A 129 7.87 -14.91 4.03
C GLY A 129 8.22 -14.81 5.50
N ARG A 130 8.97 -15.81 5.96
CA ARG A 130 9.47 -15.90 7.33
C ARG A 130 10.39 -14.73 7.67
N ILE A 131 10.20 -14.13 8.84
CA ILE A 131 11.06 -13.06 9.34
C ILE A 131 12.40 -13.70 9.77
N PRO A 132 13.56 -13.18 9.33
CA PRO A 132 14.84 -13.78 9.65
C PRO A 132 15.09 -13.75 11.17
N GLY A 133 15.68 -14.83 11.69
CA GLY A 133 15.88 -15.01 13.13
C GLY A 133 14.67 -15.61 13.87
N PHE A 134 13.50 -15.73 13.23
CA PHE A 134 12.29 -16.29 13.86
C PHE A 134 11.85 -17.61 13.21
N THR A 135 11.60 -18.62 14.03
CA THR A 135 11.11 -19.94 13.57
C THR A 135 9.59 -20.01 13.44
N ASN A 136 8.85 -19.02 13.95
CA ASN A 136 7.39 -19.01 13.99
C ASN A 136 6.76 -17.65 13.62
N ALA A 137 7.52 -16.75 12.98
CA ALA A 137 7.02 -15.44 12.56
C ALA A 137 7.24 -15.20 11.06
N TRP A 138 6.21 -14.70 10.40
CA TRP A 138 6.17 -14.36 8.97
C TRP A 138 5.72 -12.92 8.80
N MET A 139 5.95 -12.34 7.63
CA MET A 139 5.43 -11.03 7.28
C MET A 139 4.96 -10.96 5.84
N ILE A 140 4.00 -10.06 5.59
CA ILE A 140 3.68 -9.56 4.25
C ILE A 140 3.69 -8.03 4.31
N ALA A 141 4.51 -7.40 3.46
CA ALA A 141 4.48 -5.96 3.20
C ALA A 141 4.55 -5.72 1.69
N THR A 142 3.55 -5.05 1.12
CA THR A 142 3.49 -4.81 -0.32
C THR A 142 2.77 -3.51 -0.64
N HIS A 143 3.29 -2.77 -1.62
CA HIS A 143 2.61 -1.61 -2.19
C HIS A 143 1.31 -2.01 -2.90
N SER A 144 1.33 -3.13 -3.62
CA SER A 144 0.21 -3.61 -4.44
C SER A 144 -0.77 -4.48 -3.65
N GLY A 145 -1.10 -4.07 -2.41
CA GLY A 145 -1.89 -4.88 -1.47
C GLY A 145 -3.27 -5.30 -1.98
N ILE A 146 -3.95 -4.44 -2.74
CA ILE A 146 -5.26 -4.77 -3.33
C ILE A 146 -5.13 -5.83 -4.42
N THR A 147 -4.11 -5.74 -5.27
CA THR A 147 -3.92 -6.64 -6.42
C THR A 147 -3.30 -7.97 -5.99
N LEU A 148 -2.27 -7.93 -5.13
CA LEU A 148 -1.48 -9.10 -4.75
C LEU A 148 -1.94 -9.74 -3.44
N GLY A 149 -2.68 -9.02 -2.58
CA GLY A 149 -3.09 -9.49 -1.25
C GLY A 149 -3.72 -10.89 -1.25
N PRO A 150 -4.72 -11.18 -2.12
CA PRO A 150 -5.35 -12.50 -2.17
C PRO A 150 -4.36 -13.62 -2.54
N LEU A 151 -3.41 -13.35 -3.44
CA LEU A 151 -2.38 -14.31 -3.82
C LEU A 151 -1.39 -14.52 -2.67
N LEU A 152 -0.83 -13.44 -2.13
CA LEU A 152 0.17 -13.48 -1.08
C LEU A 152 -0.36 -14.15 0.19
N GLY A 153 -1.59 -13.82 0.59
CA GLY A 153 -2.26 -14.45 1.73
C GLY A 153 -2.38 -15.96 1.55
N ARG A 154 -2.78 -16.43 0.37
CA ARG A 154 -2.85 -17.88 0.07
C ARG A 154 -1.47 -18.53 0.14
N LEU A 155 -0.47 -17.97 -0.54
CA LEU A 155 0.87 -18.57 -0.61
C LEU A 155 1.55 -18.64 0.77
N VAL A 156 1.42 -17.60 1.59
CA VAL A 156 2.00 -17.59 2.94
C VAL A 156 1.19 -18.47 3.90
N ALA A 157 -0.13 -18.55 3.75
CA ALA A 157 -0.94 -19.50 4.52
C ALA A 157 -0.55 -20.96 4.23
N ASP A 158 -0.30 -21.31 2.97
CA ASP A 158 0.19 -22.64 2.59
C ASP A 158 1.56 -22.94 3.23
N GLU A 159 2.46 -21.96 3.24
CA GLU A 159 3.76 -22.09 3.90
C GLU A 159 3.63 -22.29 5.41
N ILE A 160 2.76 -21.54 6.08
CA ILE A 160 2.56 -21.62 7.54
C ILE A 160 1.88 -22.93 7.93
N VAL A 161 0.77 -23.27 7.29
CA VAL A 161 -0.13 -24.36 7.73
C VAL A 161 0.32 -25.72 7.20
N ARG A 162 0.92 -25.77 6.01
CA ARG A 162 1.28 -27.02 5.33
C ARG A 162 2.78 -27.23 5.15
N ALA A 163 3.60 -26.31 5.67
CA ALA A 163 5.04 -26.31 5.43
C ALA A 163 5.40 -26.38 3.94
N ALA A 164 4.59 -25.74 3.09
CA ALA A 164 4.70 -25.79 1.63
C ALA A 164 5.07 -24.41 1.05
N PRO A 165 6.35 -23.97 1.15
CA PRO A 165 6.78 -22.68 0.62
C PRO A 165 6.68 -22.66 -0.91
N SER A 166 6.15 -21.57 -1.46
CA SER A 166 6.06 -21.40 -2.91
C SER A 166 7.39 -20.87 -3.49
N PRO A 167 7.96 -21.48 -4.55
CA PRO A 167 9.16 -20.98 -5.21
C PRO A 167 9.01 -19.56 -5.79
N VAL A 168 7.78 -19.14 -6.13
CA VAL A 168 7.51 -17.80 -6.65
C VAL A 168 7.83 -16.69 -5.64
N LEU A 169 7.85 -17.02 -4.34
CA LEU A 169 8.19 -16.06 -3.28
C LEU A 169 9.70 -15.96 -3.03
N ALA A 170 10.54 -16.79 -3.66
CA ALA A 170 11.99 -16.77 -3.48
C ALA A 170 12.64 -15.38 -3.64
N PRO A 171 12.34 -14.57 -4.68
CA PRO A 171 12.92 -13.22 -4.79
C PRO A 171 12.29 -12.20 -3.84
N PHE A 172 11.19 -12.55 -3.16
CA PHE A 172 10.42 -11.67 -2.29
C PHE A 172 10.60 -11.99 -0.80
N ARG A 173 11.55 -12.86 -0.46
CA ARG A 173 11.85 -13.23 0.92
C ARG A 173 12.44 -12.05 1.70
N PRO A 174 12.16 -11.90 3.01
CA PRO A 174 12.67 -10.78 3.80
C PRO A 174 14.19 -10.81 4.00
N ASP A 175 14.80 -11.99 3.96
CA ASP A 175 16.25 -12.21 4.11
C ASP A 175 17.10 -11.52 3.03
N ARG A 176 16.51 -11.15 1.88
CA ARG A 176 17.20 -10.34 0.86
C ARG A 176 17.66 -8.96 1.35
N PHE A 177 17.10 -8.46 2.47
CA PHE A 177 17.52 -7.22 3.12
C PHE A 177 18.59 -7.43 4.18
N LEU A 178 18.97 -8.68 4.45
CA LEU A 178 20.15 -8.98 5.26
C LEU A 178 21.39 -8.79 4.38
N THR A 179 21.88 -7.56 4.30
CA THR A 179 23.23 -7.36 3.78
C THR A 179 24.18 -8.08 4.74
N SER A 180 24.98 -9.02 4.20
CA SER A 180 26.10 -9.65 4.91
C SER A 180 26.87 -8.56 5.65
N ALA A 181 27.05 -8.71 6.96
CA ALA A 181 28.03 -7.93 7.69
C ALA A 181 29.37 -8.18 7.00
N ALA A 182 29.76 -7.29 6.09
CA ALA A 182 31.11 -7.25 5.58
C ALA A 182 31.98 -7.02 6.81
N THR A 183 32.73 -8.04 7.18
CA THR A 183 33.82 -7.96 8.14
C THR A 183 34.73 -6.81 7.73
N ALA A 184 34.68 -5.72 8.50
CA ALA A 184 35.74 -4.75 8.58
C ALA A 184 36.85 -5.27 9.50
#